data_AF-A0A1J4TVK1-F1
#
_entry.id   AF-A0A1J4TVK1-F1
#
_cell.length_a   1.000
_cell.length_b   1.000
_cell.length_c   1.000
_cell.angle_alpha   90.00
_cell.angle_beta   90.00
_cell.angle_gamma   90.00
#
_symmetry.space_group_name_H-M   'P 1'
#
loop_
_entity.id
_entity.type
_entity.pdbx_description
1 polymer ?
#
loop_
_entity_poly.entity_id
_entity_poly.type
_entity_poly.pdbx_seq_one_letter_code
_entity_poly.pdbx_strand_id
1 'polypeptide(L)'
;MRLENILALTHGKLINEPFVNIFENIVFDEKSVKRGDLFIAFDEEAIQTAVLNGAYGVVFDKPTQISDAEIAWIKVQNLDDALKRLLRFRLIEKEVRVYESNEIILKLALQVITESTFIAINGSFKEIFKALWHVESGSTLLFSPTLTDKDIFTDIKSLPKTAIKPITIMEQTLFETSFIYNNTFYERQLISPFFIPYLEELLHLYKSLKINFRLRKFAPIGHFEAVFTNKNFELKEFGTSDKVLIFEKNTDLIDSEINFLEKHANWAKIIYIIPHTKKYEDNNTIFTYKNEKEILNILQNNSFHFALLVGVDKSMLCKPITNQTQLSLEF
;
A
#
# COMPACT_ATOMS: atom_id res chain seq x y z
N MET A 1 -4.85 21.67 21.72
CA MET A 1 -5.34 22.58 20.66
C MET A 1 -6.56 23.35 21.15
N ARG A 2 -6.68 24.65 20.86
CA ARG A 2 -7.87 25.44 21.25
C ARG A 2 -9.11 25.01 20.44
N LEU A 3 -10.29 25.10 21.05
CA LEU A 3 -11.57 24.77 20.39
C LEU A 3 -11.77 25.56 19.09
N GLU A 4 -11.48 26.85 19.10
CA GLU A 4 -11.58 27.73 17.91
C GLU A 4 -10.73 27.21 16.73
N ASN A 5 -9.51 26.75 17.00
CA ASN A 5 -8.63 26.21 15.97
C ASN A 5 -9.20 24.89 15.41
N ILE A 6 -9.77 24.04 16.27
CA ILE A 6 -10.43 22.79 15.82
C ILE A 6 -11.60 23.14 14.91
N LEU A 7 -12.49 24.05 15.30
CA LEU A 7 -13.64 24.47 14.50
C LEU A 7 -13.19 25.05 13.15
N ALA A 8 -12.18 25.92 13.15
CA ALA A 8 -11.65 26.53 11.93
C ALA A 8 -11.03 25.51 10.97
N LEU A 9 -10.15 24.63 11.47
CA LEU A 9 -9.45 23.63 10.65
C LEU A 9 -10.40 22.53 10.14
N THR A 10 -11.34 22.09 10.97
CA THR A 10 -12.27 21.02 10.61
C THR A 10 -13.48 21.52 9.83
N HIS A 11 -13.71 22.84 9.77
CA HIS A 11 -15.00 23.44 9.38
C HIS A 11 -16.16 22.86 10.21
N GLY A 12 -15.89 22.60 11.49
CA GLY A 12 -16.85 22.05 12.43
C GLY A 12 -17.86 23.10 12.86
N LYS A 13 -19.11 22.67 13.02
CA LYS A 13 -20.17 23.43 13.67
C LYS A 13 -20.30 22.93 15.11
N LEU A 14 -20.09 23.82 16.06
CA LEU A 14 -20.39 23.55 17.46
C LEU A 14 -21.91 23.50 17.66
N ILE A 15 -22.41 22.42 18.27
CA ILE A 15 -23.86 22.18 18.42
C ILE A 15 -24.40 22.67 19.77
N ASN A 16 -23.53 22.84 20.77
CA ASN A 16 -23.86 23.29 22.12
C ASN A 16 -22.96 24.45 22.58
N GLU A 17 -23.15 24.92 23.81
CA GLU A 17 -22.29 25.89 24.49
C GLU A 17 -21.47 25.18 25.59
N PRO A 18 -20.31 24.58 25.25
CA PRO A 18 -19.50 23.84 26.22
C PRO A 18 -18.70 24.77 27.14
N PHE A 19 -18.27 24.24 28.29
CA PHE A 19 -17.36 24.95 29.19
C PHE A 19 -15.88 24.79 28.80
N VAL A 20 -15.56 23.82 27.93
CA VAL A 20 -14.20 23.58 27.45
C VAL A 20 -13.77 24.58 26.36
N ASN A 21 -12.53 25.06 26.45
CA ASN A 21 -11.91 25.91 25.43
C ASN A 21 -10.60 25.35 24.85
N ILE A 22 -10.07 24.27 25.42
CA ILE A 22 -8.82 23.64 25.02
C ILE A 22 -8.87 22.11 25.20
N PHE A 23 -8.25 21.41 24.26
CA PHE A 23 -8.04 19.97 24.32
C PHE A 23 -6.55 19.66 24.46
N GLU A 24 -6.20 18.70 25.30
CA GLU A 24 -4.81 18.27 25.49
C GLU A 24 -4.37 17.38 24.33
N ASN A 25 -5.15 16.34 24.01
CA ASN A 25 -4.86 15.42 22.92
C ASN A 25 -6.07 15.23 22.00
N ILE A 26 -5.81 14.56 20.88
CA ILE A 26 -6.84 14.03 19.99
C ILE A 26 -6.69 12.51 20.00
N VAL A 27 -7.79 11.82 20.29
CA VAL A 27 -7.84 10.37 20.48
C VAL A 27 -8.90 9.75 19.58
N PHE A 28 -8.66 8.50 19.19
CA PHE A 28 -9.43 7.79 18.15
C PHE A 28 -9.94 6.41 18.62
N ASP A 29 -9.64 6.08 19.86
CA ASP A 29 -10.04 4.85 20.54
C ASP A 29 -10.65 5.26 21.86
N GLU A 30 -11.92 4.94 22.05
CA GLU A 30 -12.71 5.29 23.23
C GLU A 30 -12.06 4.79 24.53
N LYS A 31 -11.32 3.68 24.48
CA LYS A 31 -10.63 3.10 25.65
C LYS A 31 -9.36 3.86 26.04
N SER A 32 -8.81 4.65 25.11
CA SER A 32 -7.60 5.45 25.34
C SER A 32 -7.90 6.86 25.84
N VAL A 33 -9.18 7.26 25.85
CA VAL A 33 -9.64 8.58 26.26
C VAL A 33 -9.26 8.87 27.71
N LYS A 34 -8.74 10.08 27.93
CA LYS A 34 -8.51 10.66 29.25
C LYS A 34 -9.18 12.03 29.34
N ARG A 35 -9.30 12.52 30.58
CA ARG A 35 -9.76 13.90 30.84
C ARG A 35 -8.90 14.89 30.06
N GLY A 36 -9.54 15.83 29.38
CA GLY A 36 -8.87 16.81 28.52
C GLY A 36 -8.81 16.43 27.04
N ASP A 37 -9.16 15.20 26.66
CA ASP A 37 -9.01 14.76 25.27
C ASP A 37 -10.21 15.11 24.39
N LEU A 38 -9.93 15.32 23.10
CA LEU A 38 -10.91 15.40 22.03
C LEU A 38 -11.04 14.02 21.35
N PHE A 39 -12.22 13.42 21.39
CA PHE A 39 -12.49 12.15 20.73
C PHE A 39 -12.97 12.36 19.29
N ILE A 40 -12.42 11.57 18.36
CA ILE A 40 -12.84 11.51 16.96
C ILE A 40 -13.68 10.26 16.74
N ALA A 41 -14.98 10.45 16.51
CA ALA A 41 -15.94 9.36 16.39
C ALA A 41 -15.98 8.79 14.96
N PHE A 42 -15.10 7.83 14.67
CA PHE A 42 -15.23 7.00 13.45
C PHE A 42 -16.44 6.05 13.50
N ASP A 43 -16.87 5.74 14.71
CA ASP A 43 -18.02 4.90 15.01
C ASP A 43 -18.87 5.61 16.06
N GLU A 44 -20.17 5.70 15.81
CA GLU A 44 -21.12 6.36 16.70
C GLU A 44 -21.32 5.58 17.99
N GLU A 45 -21.23 4.24 17.92
CA GLU A 45 -21.42 3.36 19.08
C GLU A 45 -20.34 3.61 20.15
N ALA A 46 -19.15 4.07 19.73
CA ALA A 46 -18.03 4.38 20.61
C ALA A 46 -18.18 5.72 21.36
N ILE A 47 -19.08 6.61 20.92
CA ILE A 47 -19.21 7.98 21.47
C ILE A 47 -19.57 7.93 22.95
N GLN A 48 -20.59 7.16 23.33
CA GLN A 48 -21.05 7.13 24.71
C GLN A 48 -19.94 6.64 25.66
N THR A 49 -19.19 5.62 25.24
CA THR A 49 -18.04 5.12 26.00
C THR A 49 -16.94 6.16 26.12
N ALA A 50 -16.63 6.90 25.04
CA ALA A 50 -15.63 7.97 25.07
C ALA A 50 -16.01 9.10 26.03
N VAL A 51 -17.29 9.51 26.03
CA VAL A 51 -17.80 10.52 26.98
C VAL A 51 -17.66 10.04 28.42
N LEU A 52 -18.06 8.80 28.72
CA LEU A 52 -17.92 8.21 30.06
C LEU A 52 -16.46 8.11 30.52
N ASN A 53 -15.53 7.88 29.59
CA ASN A 53 -14.09 7.85 29.86
C ASN A 53 -13.47 9.26 30.03
N GLY A 54 -14.25 10.32 29.86
CA GLY A 54 -13.87 11.69 30.17
C GLY A 54 -13.44 12.54 28.98
N ALA A 55 -13.91 12.23 27.77
CA ALA A 55 -13.69 13.09 26.60
C ALA A 55 -14.27 14.50 26.86
N TYR A 56 -13.47 15.54 26.62
CA TYR A 56 -13.90 16.94 26.75
C TYR A 56 -14.55 17.46 25.47
N GLY A 57 -14.47 16.71 24.38
CA GLY A 57 -15.26 16.97 23.19
C GLY A 57 -15.31 15.77 22.27
N VAL A 58 -16.27 15.79 21.35
CA VAL A 58 -16.50 14.76 20.35
C VAL A 58 -16.64 15.41 18.98
N VAL A 59 -15.85 14.97 18.01
CA VAL A 59 -16.02 15.30 16.59
C VAL A 59 -16.74 14.15 15.90
N PHE A 60 -17.82 14.46 15.19
CA PHE A 60 -18.67 13.47 14.51
C PHE A 60 -19.27 14.06 13.23
N ASP A 61 -19.61 13.22 12.25
CA ASP A 61 -20.27 13.64 11.00
C ASP A 61 -21.71 13.14 10.86
N LYS A 62 -22.04 12.01 11.49
CA LYS A 62 -23.39 11.45 11.49
C LYS A 62 -24.24 11.93 12.68
N PRO A 63 -25.59 11.91 12.58
CA PRO A 63 -26.46 12.33 13.67
C PRO A 63 -26.20 11.53 14.95
N THR A 64 -26.02 12.20 16.08
CA THR A 64 -25.82 11.55 17.39
C THR A 64 -26.59 12.30 18.49
N GLN A 65 -26.79 11.66 19.64
CA GLN A 65 -27.45 12.25 20.80
C GLN A 65 -26.43 12.95 21.70
N ILE A 66 -26.74 14.20 22.07
CA ILE A 66 -25.93 14.98 23.00
C ILE A 66 -26.27 14.51 24.42
N SER A 67 -25.35 13.78 25.05
CA SER A 67 -25.55 13.21 26.39
C SER A 67 -25.00 14.08 27.52
N ASP A 68 -24.08 15.00 27.22
CA ASP A 68 -23.41 15.86 28.19
C ASP A 68 -23.27 17.27 27.60
N ALA A 69 -23.87 18.27 28.24
CA ALA A 69 -23.87 19.64 27.75
C ALA A 69 -22.56 20.39 28.04
N GLU A 70 -21.70 19.88 28.95
CA GLU A 70 -20.48 20.57 29.39
C GLU A 70 -19.32 20.40 28.38
N ILE A 71 -19.33 19.31 27.62
CA ILE A 71 -18.29 18.95 26.64
C ILE A 71 -18.62 19.51 25.26
N ALA A 72 -17.61 19.69 24.41
CA ALA A 72 -17.82 20.24 23.07
C ALA A 72 -18.34 19.19 22.07
N TRP A 73 -19.52 19.42 21.49
CA TRP A 73 -20.07 18.59 20.41
C TRP A 73 -19.85 19.26 19.06
N ILE A 74 -18.91 18.73 18.29
CA ILE A 74 -18.43 19.33 17.04
C ILE A 74 -18.92 18.49 15.86
N LYS A 75 -19.93 18.99 15.15
CA LYS A 75 -20.44 18.34 13.94
C LYS A 75 -19.67 18.80 12.71
N VAL A 76 -19.13 17.87 11.94
CA VAL A 76 -18.51 18.14 10.63
C VAL A 76 -19.38 17.56 9.51
N GLN A 77 -19.19 18.02 8.26
CA GLN A 77 -19.94 17.48 7.12
C GLN A 77 -19.44 16.10 6.69
N ASN A 78 -18.11 15.91 6.72
CA ASN A 78 -17.44 14.68 6.38
C ASN A 78 -16.22 14.54 7.30
N LEU A 79 -16.13 13.43 8.03
CA LEU A 79 -15.06 13.21 9.00
C LEU A 79 -13.69 13.09 8.33
N ASP A 80 -13.59 12.39 7.21
CA ASP A 80 -12.33 12.19 6.49
C ASP A 80 -11.75 13.52 6.01
N ASP A 81 -12.56 14.41 5.45
CA ASP A 81 -12.11 15.72 4.99
C ASP A 81 -11.67 16.62 6.17
N ALA A 82 -12.40 16.58 7.28
CA ALA A 82 -12.02 17.30 8.49
C ALA A 82 -10.68 16.82 9.04
N LEU A 83 -10.46 15.51 9.04
CA LEU A 83 -9.22 14.89 9.44
C LEU A 83 -8.09 15.20 8.45
N LYS A 84 -8.30 15.15 7.13
CA LYS A 84 -7.25 15.52 6.16
C LYS A 84 -6.72 16.93 6.42
N ARG A 85 -7.60 17.90 6.68
CA ARG A 85 -7.20 19.27 7.03
C ARG A 85 -6.43 19.34 8.35
N LEU A 86 -6.89 18.63 9.37
CA LEU A 86 -6.25 18.61 10.68
C LEU A 86 -4.87 17.97 10.64
N LEU A 87 -4.74 16.85 9.93
CA LEU A 87 -3.46 16.17 9.71
C LEU A 87 -2.51 17.04 8.90
N ARG A 88 -2.98 17.65 7.81
CA ARG A 88 -2.19 18.58 6.98
C ARG A 88 -1.59 19.70 7.83
N PHE A 89 -2.40 20.33 8.70
CA PHE A 89 -1.92 21.34 9.64
C PHE A 89 -0.84 20.78 10.58
N ARG A 90 -1.08 19.60 11.15
CA ARG A 90 -0.12 18.94 12.04
C ARG A 90 1.22 18.64 11.38
N LEU A 91 1.21 18.17 10.14
CA LEU A 91 2.43 17.88 9.38
C LEU A 91 3.23 19.15 9.07
N ILE A 92 2.56 20.28 8.81
CA ILE A 92 3.20 21.59 8.64
C ILE A 92 3.84 22.04 9.96
N GLU A 93 3.09 21.99 11.07
CA GLU A 93 3.57 22.34 12.41
C GLU A 93 4.82 21.53 12.80
N LYS A 94 4.87 20.28 12.37
CA LYS A 94 5.98 19.36 12.62
C LYS A 94 7.12 19.45 11.60
N GLU A 95 7.06 20.40 10.66
CA GLU A 95 8.09 20.59 9.62
C GLU A 95 8.41 19.28 8.87
N VAL A 96 7.38 18.47 8.63
CA VAL A 96 7.52 17.15 8.00
C VAL A 96 7.87 17.31 6.53
N ARG A 97 8.90 16.59 6.09
CA ARG A 97 9.32 16.55 4.68
C ARG A 97 8.66 15.36 3.98
N VAL A 98 7.98 15.59 2.87
CA VAL A 98 7.23 14.53 2.17
C VAL A 98 7.85 14.26 0.81
N TYR A 99 8.08 12.99 0.50
CA TYR A 99 8.56 12.51 -0.80
C TYR A 99 7.53 11.59 -1.46
N GLU A 100 7.26 11.83 -2.72
CA GLU A 100 6.42 11.00 -3.58
C GLU A 100 7.27 9.94 -4.29
N SER A 101 6.81 8.70 -4.33
CA SER A 101 7.38 7.62 -5.11
C SER A 101 6.31 6.81 -5.84
N ASN A 102 6.73 5.90 -6.72
CA ASN A 102 5.83 4.85 -7.20
C ASN A 102 5.59 3.78 -6.12
N GLU A 103 4.60 2.91 -6.37
CA GLU A 103 4.21 1.84 -5.47
C GLU A 103 5.32 0.82 -5.19
N ILE A 104 6.12 0.47 -6.20
CA ILE A 104 7.23 -0.49 -6.06
C ILE A 104 8.25 0.03 -5.04
N ILE A 105 8.68 1.29 -5.19
CA ILE A 105 9.65 1.93 -4.28
C ILE A 105 9.10 1.97 -2.86
N LEU A 106 7.82 2.35 -2.69
CA LEU A 106 7.19 2.38 -1.37
C LEU A 106 7.16 0.98 -0.72
N LYS A 107 6.79 -0.06 -1.49
CA LYS A 107 6.76 -1.44 -0.99
C LYS A 107 8.15 -1.98 -0.65
N LEU A 108 9.18 -1.59 -1.40
CA LEU A 108 10.57 -1.88 -1.05
C LEU A 108 10.97 -1.15 0.24
N ALA A 109 10.57 0.12 0.41
CA ALA A 109 10.87 0.92 1.60
C ALA A 109 10.29 0.30 2.87
N LEU A 110 9.08 -0.25 2.81
CA LEU A 110 8.44 -0.97 3.92
C LEU A 110 9.23 -2.21 4.40
N GLN A 111 10.16 -2.74 3.60
CA GLN A 111 11.01 -3.90 3.96
C GLN A 111 12.39 -3.51 4.50
N VAL A 112 12.75 -2.22 4.46
CA VAL A 112 14.03 -1.72 4.93
C VAL A 112 13.89 -1.19 6.35
N ILE A 113 14.81 -1.57 7.25
CA ILE A 113 14.87 -0.94 8.57
C ILE A 113 15.43 0.46 8.38
N THR A 114 14.76 1.46 8.93
CA THR A 114 15.21 2.85 8.98
C THR A 114 15.11 3.39 10.40
N GLU A 115 15.68 4.58 10.63
CA GLU A 115 15.45 5.36 11.84
C GLU A 115 13.99 5.81 11.99
N SER A 116 13.52 6.04 13.22
CA SER A 116 12.11 6.35 13.53
C SER A 116 11.57 7.61 12.84
N THR A 117 12.47 8.54 12.50
CA THR A 117 12.16 9.78 11.80
C THR A 117 11.93 9.60 10.31
N PHE A 118 12.16 8.41 9.75
CA PHE A 118 11.76 8.07 8.38
C PHE A 118 10.56 7.13 8.41
N ILE A 119 9.48 7.50 7.71
CA ILE A 119 8.22 6.75 7.73
C ILE A 119 7.75 6.51 6.30
N ALA A 120 7.73 5.24 5.90
CA ALA A 120 7.06 4.79 4.69
C ALA A 120 5.56 4.63 4.97
N ILE A 121 4.71 5.38 4.28
CA ILE A 121 3.26 5.42 4.53
C ILE A 121 2.56 4.26 3.83
N ASN A 122 1.81 3.47 4.59
CA ASN A 122 0.96 2.41 4.08
C ASN A 122 -0.23 2.18 5.02
N GLY A 123 -1.36 1.74 4.48
CA GLY A 123 -2.58 1.42 5.23
C GLY A 123 -3.76 2.33 4.90
N SER A 124 -4.85 2.13 5.63
CA SER A 124 -6.05 2.96 5.54
C SER A 124 -5.78 4.38 6.04
N PHE A 125 -6.61 5.33 5.61
CA PHE A 125 -6.49 6.73 6.07
C PHE A 125 -6.53 6.84 7.60
N LYS A 126 -7.37 6.04 8.27
CA LYS A 126 -7.44 5.99 9.75
C LYS A 126 -6.12 5.54 10.38
N GLU A 127 -5.48 4.52 9.84
CA GLU A 127 -4.18 4.03 10.33
C GLU A 127 -3.07 5.06 10.09
N ILE A 128 -3.04 5.65 8.89
CA ILE A 128 -2.10 6.72 8.52
C ILE A 128 -2.26 7.91 9.45
N PHE A 129 -3.50 8.36 9.69
CA PHE A 129 -3.77 9.47 10.59
C PHE A 129 -3.23 9.19 11.99
N LYS A 130 -3.57 8.04 12.57
CA LYS A 130 -3.13 7.66 13.93
C LYS A 130 -1.60 7.66 14.03
N ALA A 131 -0.92 7.08 13.04
CA ALA A 131 0.54 7.01 13.01
C ALA A 131 1.18 8.40 12.91
N LEU A 132 0.64 9.27 12.05
CA LEU A 132 1.23 10.58 11.76
C LEU A 132 0.84 11.67 12.75
N TRP A 133 -0.23 11.50 13.54
CA TRP A 133 -0.65 12.50 14.52
C TRP A 133 0.43 12.80 15.58
N HIS A 134 1.15 11.75 15.96
CA HIS A 134 2.23 11.78 16.96
C HIS A 134 3.63 11.84 16.32
N VAL A 135 3.73 12.23 15.05
CA VAL A 135 5.01 12.30 14.32
C VAL A 135 6.00 13.26 14.99
N GLU A 136 7.27 12.87 14.99
CA GLU A 136 8.38 13.69 15.48
C GLU A 136 8.64 14.86 14.52
N SER A 137 9.06 16.00 15.07
CA SER A 137 9.38 17.17 14.25
C SER A 137 10.57 16.90 13.32
N GLY A 138 10.51 17.38 12.08
CA GLY A 138 11.56 17.20 11.07
C GLY A 138 11.58 15.80 10.41
N SER A 139 10.61 14.94 10.72
CA SER A 139 10.49 13.61 10.12
C SER A 139 10.36 13.66 8.60
N THR A 140 10.75 12.59 7.93
CA THR A 140 10.63 12.41 6.49
C THR A 140 9.62 11.31 6.19
N LEU A 141 8.64 11.62 5.34
CA LEU A 141 7.64 10.67 4.87
C LEU A 141 7.92 10.28 3.42
N LEU A 142 7.68 9.01 3.10
CA LEU A 142 7.65 8.48 1.74
C LEU A 142 6.26 7.91 1.48
N PHE A 143 5.61 8.31 0.39
CA PHE A 143 4.27 7.81 0.04
C PHE A 143 4.14 7.56 -1.46
N SER A 144 3.13 6.77 -1.83
CA SER A 144 2.72 6.58 -3.23
C SER A 144 1.35 7.21 -3.45
N PRO A 145 1.17 8.03 -4.49
CA PRO A 145 -0.13 8.64 -4.81
C PRO A 145 -1.15 7.60 -5.29
N THR A 146 -0.71 6.39 -5.67
CA THR A 146 -1.61 5.26 -5.98
C THR A 146 -2.25 4.65 -4.74
N LEU A 147 -1.63 4.83 -3.56
CA LEU A 147 -2.06 4.20 -2.30
C LEU A 147 -2.52 5.21 -1.25
N THR A 148 -2.09 6.47 -1.34
CA THR A 148 -2.40 7.51 -0.35
C THR A 148 -2.76 8.80 -1.05
N ASP A 149 -3.84 9.43 -0.59
CA ASP A 149 -4.32 10.69 -1.12
C ASP A 149 -3.28 11.80 -0.90
N LYS A 150 -2.79 12.37 -2.01
CA LYS A 150 -1.81 13.46 -2.02
C LYS A 150 -2.31 14.72 -1.33
N ASP A 151 -3.63 14.91 -1.24
CA ASP A 151 -4.22 16.08 -0.62
C ASP A 151 -3.95 16.13 0.89
N ILE A 152 -3.44 15.07 1.52
CA ILE A 152 -2.98 15.13 2.92
C ILE A 152 -1.78 16.08 3.07
N PHE A 153 -1.00 16.29 2.00
CA PHE A 153 0.28 17.01 2.04
C PHE A 153 0.19 18.36 1.32
N THR A 154 1.17 19.25 1.57
CA THR A 154 1.24 20.60 0.96
C THR A 154 2.48 20.82 0.12
N ASP A 155 3.65 20.42 0.61
CA ASP A 155 4.94 20.50 -0.11
C ASP A 155 5.46 19.08 -0.38
N ILE A 156 5.11 18.56 -1.55
CA ILE A 156 5.49 17.21 -1.99
C ILE A 156 6.75 17.30 -2.85
N LYS A 157 7.81 16.59 -2.44
CA LYS A 157 9.08 16.53 -3.15
C LYS A 157 9.16 15.29 -4.02
N SER A 158 9.80 15.43 -5.17
CA SER A 158 10.16 14.27 -6.01
C SER A 158 11.43 13.60 -5.49
N LEU A 159 11.61 12.32 -5.83
CA LEU A 159 12.84 11.60 -5.52
C LEU A 159 14.06 12.26 -6.20
N PRO A 160 15.24 12.26 -5.55
CA PRO A 160 16.45 12.81 -6.13
C PRO A 160 16.82 12.06 -7.43
N LYS A 161 16.97 12.78 -8.55
CA LYS A 161 17.21 12.22 -9.89
C LYS A 161 18.71 12.06 -10.25
N THR A 162 19.61 12.15 -9.27
CA THR A 162 21.06 12.18 -9.53
C THR A 162 21.68 10.80 -9.67
N ALA A 163 22.91 10.73 -10.18
CA ALA A 163 23.65 9.50 -10.46
C ALA A 163 23.54 8.48 -9.31
N ILE A 164 22.83 7.39 -9.63
CA ILE A 164 22.53 6.28 -8.74
C ILE A 164 23.81 5.44 -8.62
N LYS A 165 24.23 5.12 -7.38
CA LYS A 165 25.32 4.15 -7.17
C LYS A 165 24.77 2.76 -7.45
N PRO A 166 25.29 2.02 -8.44
CA PRO A 166 24.67 0.78 -8.83
C PRO A 166 24.85 -0.30 -7.76
N ILE A 167 23.80 -1.06 -7.54
CA ILE A 167 23.86 -2.38 -6.94
C ILE A 167 24.64 -3.27 -7.92
N THR A 168 25.64 -3.99 -7.42
CA THR A 168 26.39 -4.94 -8.26
C THR A 168 25.70 -6.29 -8.19
N ILE A 169 24.98 -6.67 -9.24
CA ILE A 169 24.35 -7.99 -9.35
C ILE A 169 25.44 -9.04 -9.56
N MET A 170 25.46 -10.05 -8.71
CA MET A 170 26.39 -11.18 -8.77
C MET A 170 25.77 -12.36 -9.50
N GLU A 171 24.52 -12.66 -9.15
CA GLU A 171 23.73 -13.76 -9.72
C GLU A 171 22.26 -13.35 -9.74
N GLN A 172 21.49 -13.86 -10.69
CA GLN A 172 20.06 -13.59 -10.76
C GLN A 172 19.30 -14.72 -11.45
N THR A 173 18.06 -14.89 -11.04
CA THR A 173 17.00 -15.59 -11.79
C THR A 173 15.94 -14.55 -12.18
N LEU A 174 14.77 -14.98 -12.66
CA LEU A 174 13.67 -14.05 -12.92
C LEU A 174 13.06 -13.46 -11.64
N PHE A 175 13.22 -14.13 -10.49
CA PHE A 175 12.50 -13.82 -9.25
C PHE A 175 13.42 -13.65 -8.03
N GLU A 176 14.69 -14.03 -8.16
CA GLU A 176 15.72 -13.87 -7.12
C GLU A 176 16.91 -13.09 -7.67
N THR A 177 17.52 -12.27 -6.82
CA THR A 177 18.76 -11.55 -7.13
C THR A 177 19.74 -11.69 -5.96
N SER A 178 20.97 -12.08 -6.26
CA SER A 178 22.12 -11.98 -5.35
C SER A 178 22.94 -10.75 -5.74
N PHE A 179 23.23 -9.85 -4.80
CA PHE A 179 23.91 -8.61 -5.13
C PHE A 179 24.82 -8.09 -4.03
N ILE A 180 25.78 -7.24 -4.41
CA ILE A 180 26.64 -6.50 -3.49
C ILE A 180 26.18 -5.06 -3.42
N TYR A 181 26.01 -4.56 -2.19
CA TYR A 181 25.75 -3.16 -1.91
C TYR A 181 26.57 -2.70 -0.70
N ASN A 182 27.31 -1.59 -0.84
CA ASN A 182 28.25 -1.09 0.19
C ASN A 182 29.13 -2.21 0.79
N ASN A 183 29.78 -2.99 -0.08
CA ASN A 183 30.67 -4.11 0.30
C ASN A 183 30.00 -5.24 1.12
N THR A 184 28.67 -5.25 1.22
CA THR A 184 27.90 -6.33 1.84
C THR A 184 27.26 -7.18 0.76
N PHE A 185 27.45 -8.51 0.84
CA PHE A 185 26.81 -9.46 -0.06
C PHE A 185 25.43 -9.86 0.46
N TYR A 186 24.41 -9.69 -0.37
CA TYR A 186 23.03 -10.08 -0.14
C TYR A 186 22.71 -11.26 -1.04
N GLU A 187 22.80 -12.46 -0.49
CA GLU A 187 22.58 -13.70 -1.23
C GLU A 187 21.08 -13.97 -1.44
N ARG A 188 20.71 -14.37 -2.66
CA ARG A 188 19.39 -14.91 -3.04
C ARG A 188 18.21 -14.18 -2.39
N GLN A 189 18.15 -12.87 -2.62
CA GLN A 189 17.04 -12.04 -2.19
C GLN A 189 15.83 -12.36 -3.08
N LEU A 190 14.63 -12.54 -2.49
CA LEU A 190 13.38 -12.76 -3.23
C LEU A 190 12.87 -11.45 -3.83
N ILE A 191 13.70 -10.87 -4.71
CA ILE A 191 13.46 -9.67 -5.48
C ILE A 191 13.89 -9.96 -6.91
N SER A 192 12.96 -9.79 -7.87
CA SER A 192 13.29 -9.89 -9.29
C SER A 192 14.33 -8.84 -9.67
N PRO A 193 15.29 -9.15 -10.56
CA PRO A 193 16.22 -8.15 -11.07
C PRO A 193 15.49 -7.01 -11.80
N PHE A 194 14.25 -7.22 -12.24
CA PHE A 194 13.34 -6.17 -12.71
C PHE A 194 13.15 -5.03 -11.70
N PHE A 195 13.13 -5.34 -10.39
CA PHE A 195 12.92 -4.36 -9.32
C PHE A 195 14.21 -3.74 -8.78
N ILE A 196 15.38 -4.17 -9.25
CA ILE A 196 16.67 -3.64 -8.76
C ILE A 196 16.82 -2.13 -9.03
N PRO A 197 16.49 -1.59 -10.22
CA PRO A 197 16.57 -0.14 -10.44
C PRO A 197 15.74 0.68 -9.44
N TYR A 198 14.56 0.18 -9.06
CA TYR A 198 13.70 0.82 -8.05
C TYR A 198 14.33 0.76 -6.66
N LEU A 199 14.98 -0.35 -6.31
CA LEU A 199 15.74 -0.46 -5.07
C LEU A 199 16.92 0.52 -5.07
N GLU A 200 17.63 0.67 -6.18
CA GLU A 200 18.74 1.62 -6.26
C GLU A 200 18.27 3.07 -6.08
N GLU A 201 17.11 3.44 -6.64
CA GLU A 201 16.48 4.75 -6.45
C GLU A 201 16.14 5.00 -4.97
N LEU A 202 15.55 4.01 -4.29
CA LEU A 202 15.27 4.07 -2.85
C LEU A 202 16.55 4.25 -2.02
N LEU A 203 17.60 3.49 -2.35
CA LEU A 203 18.88 3.57 -1.65
C LEU A 203 19.58 4.91 -1.89
N HIS A 204 19.39 5.49 -3.07
CA HIS A 204 19.87 6.84 -3.39
C HIS A 204 19.13 7.91 -2.57
N LEU A 205 17.81 7.78 -2.39
CA LEU A 205 17.03 8.64 -1.49
C LEU A 205 17.63 8.60 -0.07
N TYR A 206 17.82 7.41 0.49
CA TYR A 206 18.37 7.26 1.85
C TYR A 206 19.76 7.91 1.98
N LYS A 207 20.64 7.69 1.01
CA LYS A 207 21.97 8.32 1.00
C LYS A 207 21.89 9.85 0.90
N SER A 208 21.03 10.36 0.03
CA SER A 208 20.89 11.80 -0.23
C SER A 208 20.35 12.54 1.00
N LEU A 209 19.43 11.90 1.72
CA LEU A 209 18.82 12.45 2.94
C LEU A 209 19.59 12.10 4.21
N LYS A 210 20.69 11.33 4.10
CA LYS A 210 21.50 10.83 5.22
C LYS A 210 20.69 10.00 6.22
N ILE A 211 19.70 9.26 5.74
CA ILE A 211 18.86 8.36 6.54
C ILE A 211 19.71 7.14 6.91
N ASN A 212 19.72 6.78 8.19
CA ASN A 212 20.31 5.51 8.63
C ASN A 212 19.38 4.35 8.26
N PHE A 213 19.91 3.35 7.56
CA PHE A 213 19.13 2.18 7.14
C PHE A 213 19.93 0.88 7.18
N ARG A 214 19.21 -0.23 7.28
CA ARG A 214 19.76 -1.59 7.16
C ARG A 214 18.83 -2.45 6.32
N LEU A 215 19.38 -3.04 5.26
CA LEU A 215 18.67 -4.00 4.43
C LEU A 215 18.52 -5.32 5.18
N ARG A 216 17.35 -5.95 5.03
CA ARG A 216 17.02 -7.30 5.49
C ARG A 216 16.77 -8.19 4.28
N LYS A 217 16.42 -9.45 4.54
CA LYS A 217 15.97 -10.35 3.49
C LYS A 217 14.69 -9.81 2.84
N PHE A 218 14.73 -9.56 1.54
CA PHE A 218 13.55 -9.14 0.80
C PHE A 218 12.56 -10.31 0.63
N ALA A 219 11.29 -9.97 0.66
CA ALA A 219 10.15 -10.83 0.40
C ALA A 219 9.34 -10.29 -0.79
N PRO A 220 8.49 -11.12 -1.43
CA PRO A 220 7.63 -10.67 -2.53
C PRO A 220 6.81 -9.44 -2.16
N ILE A 221 6.79 -8.45 -3.07
CA ILE A 221 6.07 -7.17 -2.91
C ILE A 221 4.64 -7.19 -3.51
N GLY A 222 4.15 -8.35 -3.93
CA GLY A 222 2.84 -8.46 -4.58
C GLY A 222 2.77 -7.78 -5.96
N HIS A 223 3.93 -7.63 -6.61
CA HIS A 223 4.10 -7.31 -8.03
C HIS A 223 4.98 -8.39 -8.63
N PHE A 224 4.76 -8.70 -9.92
CA PHE A 224 5.46 -9.74 -10.66
C PHE A 224 5.57 -11.06 -9.86
N GLU A 225 4.46 -11.45 -9.22
CA GLU A 225 4.43 -12.53 -8.24
C GLU A 225 4.40 -13.90 -8.93
N ALA A 226 5.47 -14.67 -8.76
CA ALA A 226 5.58 -16.01 -9.32
C ALA A 226 4.84 -17.06 -8.48
N VAL A 227 3.96 -17.81 -9.14
CA VAL A 227 3.24 -18.95 -8.60
C VAL A 227 3.56 -20.19 -9.42
N PHE A 228 4.26 -21.14 -8.81
CA PHE A 228 4.62 -22.41 -9.43
C PHE A 228 3.42 -23.35 -9.39
N THR A 229 3.11 -23.99 -10.51
CA THR A 229 1.92 -24.84 -10.61
C THR A 229 2.16 -26.11 -11.41
N ASN A 230 1.44 -27.19 -11.13
CA ASN A 230 1.44 -28.34 -12.04
C ASN A 230 0.55 -28.12 -13.28
N LYS A 231 0.38 -29.17 -14.10
CA LYS A 231 -0.47 -29.14 -15.29
C LYS A 231 -1.95 -28.85 -14.99
N ASN A 232 -2.41 -29.08 -13.77
CA ASN A 232 -3.77 -28.82 -13.29
C ASN A 232 -3.91 -27.46 -12.61
N PHE A 233 -2.88 -26.60 -12.65
CA PHE A 233 -2.81 -25.31 -11.95
C PHE A 233 -2.86 -25.40 -10.42
N GLU A 234 -2.55 -26.58 -9.86
CA GLU A 234 -2.40 -26.75 -8.41
C GLU A 234 -1.04 -26.19 -7.97
N LEU A 235 -1.04 -25.47 -6.85
CA LEU A 235 0.14 -24.81 -6.29
C LEU A 235 1.27 -25.81 -5.98
N LYS A 236 2.49 -25.41 -6.31
CA LYS A 236 3.73 -26.13 -6.02
C LYS A 236 4.71 -25.22 -5.28
N GLU A 237 5.68 -25.85 -4.62
CA GLU A 237 6.74 -25.13 -3.94
C GLU A 237 7.59 -24.34 -4.94
N PHE A 238 8.14 -23.22 -4.50
CA PHE A 238 8.94 -22.33 -5.33
C PHE A 238 10.12 -23.09 -5.97
N GLY A 239 10.27 -22.96 -7.29
CA GLY A 239 11.36 -23.59 -8.04
C GLY A 239 11.15 -25.08 -8.35
N THR A 240 10.02 -25.68 -7.96
CA THR A 240 9.78 -27.14 -8.15
C THR A 240 9.00 -27.50 -9.41
N SER A 241 8.62 -26.51 -10.24
CA SER A 241 7.90 -26.72 -11.49
C SER A 241 8.42 -25.83 -12.62
N ASP A 242 8.30 -26.34 -13.84
CA ASP A 242 8.56 -25.67 -15.11
C ASP A 242 7.39 -24.79 -15.59
N LYS A 243 6.21 -24.89 -14.95
CA LYS A 243 5.04 -24.04 -15.20
C LYS A 243 4.85 -23.01 -14.11
N VAL A 244 4.98 -21.74 -14.49
CA VAL A 244 4.90 -20.61 -13.58
C VAL A 244 3.89 -19.58 -14.09
N LEU A 245 2.95 -19.22 -13.23
CA LEU A 245 2.03 -18.10 -13.43
C LEU A 245 2.62 -16.88 -12.74
N ILE A 246 2.80 -15.78 -13.45
CA ILE A 246 3.34 -14.52 -12.93
C ILE A 246 2.19 -13.54 -12.83
N PHE A 247 1.84 -13.11 -11.62
CA PHE A 247 0.72 -12.20 -11.40
C PHE A 247 1.19 -10.77 -11.24
N GLU A 248 0.62 -9.86 -12.04
CA GLU A 248 0.82 -8.42 -11.90
C GLU A 248 -0.53 -7.71 -11.81
N LYS A 249 -0.75 -6.91 -10.76
CA LYS A 249 -1.99 -6.17 -10.56
C LYS A 249 -2.00 -4.83 -11.29
N ASN A 250 -0.83 -4.19 -11.36
CA ASN A 250 -0.62 -2.88 -11.95
C ASN A 250 -0.44 -2.99 -13.46
N THR A 251 -1.48 -2.60 -14.19
CA THR A 251 -1.48 -2.61 -15.66
C THR A 251 -0.52 -1.60 -16.31
N ASP A 252 0.15 -0.76 -15.53
CA ASP A 252 1.11 0.22 -16.04
C ASP A 252 2.53 -0.35 -16.13
N LEU A 253 2.78 -1.53 -15.54
CA LEU A 253 4.08 -2.21 -15.58
C LEU A 253 4.24 -3.16 -16.77
N ILE A 254 3.15 -3.46 -17.50
CA ILE A 254 3.09 -4.53 -18.52
C ILE A 254 4.21 -4.42 -19.53
N ASP A 255 4.39 -3.25 -20.16
CA ASP A 255 5.40 -3.07 -21.22
C ASP A 255 6.81 -3.34 -20.69
N SER A 256 7.10 -2.85 -19.49
CA SER A 256 8.41 -3.04 -18.87
C SER A 256 8.64 -4.49 -18.43
N GLU A 257 7.59 -5.19 -18.00
CA GLU A 257 7.65 -6.61 -17.62
C GLU A 257 7.77 -7.54 -18.81
N ILE A 258 7.04 -7.29 -19.90
CA ILE A 258 7.17 -8.01 -21.18
C ILE A 258 8.61 -7.87 -21.69
N ASN A 259 9.10 -6.64 -21.79
CA ASN A 259 10.48 -6.37 -22.24
C ASN A 259 11.52 -7.08 -21.35
N PHE A 260 11.29 -7.11 -20.03
CA PHE A 260 12.15 -7.82 -19.09
C PHE A 260 12.12 -9.34 -19.33
N LEU A 261 10.94 -9.94 -19.47
CA LEU A 261 10.77 -11.37 -19.73
C LEU A 261 11.39 -11.79 -21.08
N GLU A 262 11.15 -11.03 -22.14
CA GLU A 262 11.72 -11.32 -23.47
C GLU A 262 13.26 -11.28 -23.45
N LYS A 263 13.84 -10.34 -22.68
CA LYS A 263 15.29 -10.21 -22.56
C LYS A 263 15.92 -11.29 -21.68
N HIS A 264 15.27 -11.66 -20.58
CA HIS A 264 15.86 -12.50 -19.53
C HIS A 264 15.37 -13.96 -19.52
N ALA A 265 14.33 -14.28 -20.30
CA ALA A 265 13.75 -15.62 -20.44
C ALA A 265 13.52 -16.02 -21.90
N ASN A 266 14.40 -15.58 -22.82
CA ASN A 266 14.35 -15.90 -24.25
C ASN A 266 14.33 -17.41 -24.59
N TRP A 267 14.80 -18.26 -23.67
CA TRP A 267 14.77 -19.72 -23.77
C TRP A 267 13.39 -20.31 -23.49
N ALA A 268 12.50 -19.54 -22.85
CA ALA A 268 11.23 -20.01 -22.37
C ALA A 268 10.09 -19.66 -23.34
N LYS A 269 9.13 -20.57 -23.46
CA LYS A 269 7.84 -20.25 -24.09
C LYS A 269 6.98 -19.43 -23.12
N ILE A 270 6.73 -18.17 -23.45
CA ILE A 270 5.97 -17.23 -22.62
C ILE A 270 4.67 -16.87 -23.33
N ILE A 271 3.58 -16.82 -22.56
CA ILE A 271 2.32 -16.22 -23.00
C ILE A 271 1.98 -15.04 -22.09
N TYR A 272 1.33 -14.03 -22.64
CA TYR A 272 0.93 -12.82 -21.95
C TYR A 272 -0.59 -12.75 -21.98
N ILE A 273 -1.24 -12.72 -20.81
CA ILE A 273 -2.69 -12.69 -20.68
C ILE A 273 -3.07 -11.35 -20.03
N ILE A 274 -3.61 -10.45 -20.83
CA ILE A 274 -3.82 -9.04 -20.48
C ILE A 274 -5.31 -8.67 -20.52
N PRO A 275 -5.76 -7.65 -19.78
CA PRO A 275 -7.14 -7.18 -19.86
C PRO A 275 -7.49 -6.69 -21.27
N HIS A 276 -8.68 -7.05 -21.79
CA HIS A 276 -9.17 -6.61 -23.10
C HIS A 276 -9.27 -5.09 -23.28
N THR A 277 -9.20 -4.31 -22.19
CA THR A 277 -9.20 -2.85 -22.20
C THR A 277 -7.86 -2.25 -22.65
N LYS A 278 -6.78 -3.04 -22.62
CA LYS A 278 -5.45 -2.62 -23.10
C LYS A 278 -5.28 -3.08 -24.55
N LYS A 279 -4.84 -2.16 -25.41
CA LYS A 279 -4.56 -2.44 -26.82
C LYS A 279 -3.09 -2.83 -26.97
N TYR A 280 -2.85 -4.04 -27.44
CA TYR A 280 -1.52 -4.52 -27.84
C TYR A 280 -1.57 -4.96 -29.29
N GLU A 281 -0.42 -4.92 -29.96
CA GLU A 281 -0.30 -5.51 -31.29
C GLU A 281 -0.58 -7.01 -31.21
N ASP A 282 -1.37 -7.49 -32.16
CA ASP A 282 -1.75 -8.90 -32.22
C ASP A 282 -0.49 -9.72 -32.54
N ASN A 283 -0.05 -10.50 -31.57
CA ASN A 283 1.03 -11.46 -31.71
C ASN A 283 0.58 -12.80 -31.10
N ASN A 284 1.08 -13.91 -31.62
CA ASN A 284 0.70 -15.27 -31.24
C ASN A 284 0.93 -15.62 -29.75
N THR A 285 1.57 -14.75 -28.99
CA THR A 285 1.88 -14.93 -27.56
C THR A 285 1.02 -14.04 -26.65
N ILE A 286 0.29 -13.05 -27.18
CA ILE A 286 -0.53 -12.12 -26.41
C ILE A 286 -1.99 -12.53 -26.54
N PHE A 287 -2.66 -12.68 -25.40
CA PHE A 287 -4.07 -13.02 -25.30
C PHE A 287 -4.79 -12.00 -24.43
N THR A 288 -6.00 -11.63 -24.83
CA THR A 288 -6.84 -10.72 -24.04
C THR A 288 -7.94 -11.47 -23.30
N TYR A 289 -8.34 -11.00 -22.10
CA TYR A 289 -9.47 -11.56 -21.36
C TYR A 289 -10.48 -10.50 -20.91
N LYS A 290 -11.74 -10.91 -20.74
CA LYS A 290 -12.84 -10.13 -20.15
C LYS A 290 -13.24 -10.59 -18.76
N ASN A 291 -12.95 -11.85 -18.41
CA ASN A 291 -13.27 -12.45 -17.13
C ASN A 291 -12.28 -13.58 -16.79
N GLU A 292 -12.25 -14.02 -15.53
CA GLU A 292 -11.32 -15.06 -15.05
C GLU A 292 -11.48 -16.41 -15.76
N LYS A 293 -12.69 -16.77 -16.25
CA LYS A 293 -12.91 -18.05 -16.93
C LYS A 293 -12.15 -18.11 -18.27
N GLU A 294 -12.08 -16.98 -18.97
CA GLU A 294 -11.31 -16.86 -20.20
C GLU A 294 -9.81 -17.07 -19.95
N ILE A 295 -9.28 -16.56 -18.83
CA ILE A 295 -7.88 -16.79 -18.43
C ILE A 295 -7.60 -18.28 -18.30
N LEU A 296 -8.43 -19.01 -17.56
CA LEU A 296 -8.28 -20.46 -17.39
C LEU A 296 -8.34 -21.21 -18.72
N ASN A 297 -9.28 -20.83 -19.60
CA ASN A 297 -9.38 -21.44 -20.93
C ASN A 297 -8.12 -21.17 -21.78
N ILE A 298 -7.58 -19.95 -21.76
CA ILE A 298 -6.33 -19.61 -22.45
C ILE A 298 -5.18 -20.46 -21.90
N LEU A 299 -5.05 -20.56 -20.57
CA LEU A 299 -4.01 -21.34 -19.92
C LEU A 299 -4.09 -22.84 -20.26
N GLN A 300 -5.30 -23.41 -20.37
CA GLN A 300 -5.52 -24.81 -20.71
C GLN A 300 -5.18 -25.13 -22.18
N ASN A 301 -5.50 -24.20 -23.09
CA ASN A 301 -5.33 -24.41 -24.53
C ASN A 301 -3.92 -24.07 -25.04
N ASN A 302 -3.06 -23.49 -24.20
CA ASN A 302 -1.72 -23.08 -24.59
C ASN A 302 -0.65 -23.83 -23.80
N SER A 303 0.38 -24.30 -24.51
CA SER A 303 1.63 -24.73 -23.87
C SER A 303 2.49 -23.50 -23.58
N PHE A 304 3.04 -23.42 -22.37
CA PHE A 304 3.92 -22.34 -21.91
C PHE A 304 4.78 -22.83 -20.73
N HIS A 305 5.89 -22.15 -20.48
CA HIS A 305 6.69 -22.24 -19.25
C HIS A 305 6.28 -21.10 -18.30
N PHE A 306 6.15 -19.88 -18.82
CA PHE A 306 5.69 -18.70 -18.08
C PHE A 306 4.39 -18.16 -18.68
N ALA A 307 3.44 -17.78 -17.81
CA ALA A 307 2.29 -16.99 -18.20
C ALA A 307 2.21 -15.72 -17.35
N LEU A 308 2.38 -14.54 -17.96
CA LEU A 308 2.17 -13.26 -17.28
C LEU A 308 0.69 -12.92 -17.30
N LEU A 309 0.10 -12.80 -16.12
CA LEU A 309 -1.32 -12.56 -15.88
C LEU A 309 -1.47 -11.15 -15.30
N VAL A 310 -2.04 -10.24 -16.08
CA VAL A 310 -2.11 -8.82 -15.72
C VAL A 310 -3.51 -8.43 -15.28
N GLY A 311 -3.63 -7.63 -14.23
CA GLY A 311 -4.89 -7.10 -13.70
C GLY A 311 -5.65 -8.09 -12.82
N VAL A 312 -5.02 -9.21 -12.47
CA VAL A 312 -5.56 -10.28 -11.63
C VAL A 312 -4.57 -10.67 -10.54
N ASP A 313 -5.07 -11.37 -9.53
CA ASP A 313 -4.27 -11.84 -8.42
C ASP A 313 -4.39 -13.36 -8.25
N LYS A 314 -3.42 -13.94 -7.52
CA LYS A 314 -3.33 -15.38 -7.29
C LYS A 314 -4.59 -15.99 -6.64
N SER A 315 -5.44 -15.19 -6.00
CA SER A 315 -6.72 -15.65 -5.44
C SER A 315 -7.63 -16.32 -6.47
N MET A 316 -7.44 -16.03 -7.77
CA MET A 316 -8.18 -16.70 -8.85
C MET A 316 -7.96 -18.23 -8.85
N LEU A 317 -6.82 -18.70 -8.33
CA LEU A 317 -6.49 -20.13 -8.24
C LEU A 317 -7.12 -20.81 -7.01
N CYS A 318 -7.60 -20.03 -6.03
CA CYS A 318 -8.08 -20.54 -4.75
C CYS A 318 -9.60 -20.77 -4.70
N LYS A 319 -10.35 -20.55 -5.79
CA LYS A 319 -11.79 -20.84 -5.83
C LYS A 319 -11.99 -22.36 -5.95
N PRO A 320 -12.74 -23.01 -5.03
CA PRO A 320 -13.04 -24.42 -5.19
C PRO A 320 -13.76 -24.61 -6.51
N ILE A 321 -13.25 -25.52 -7.33
CA ILE A 321 -13.95 -26.03 -8.51
C ILE A 321 -15.22 -26.69 -7.98
N THR A 322 -16.34 -25.97 -8.01
CA THR A 322 -17.64 -26.56 -7.72
C THR A 322 -17.91 -27.57 -8.83
N ASN A 323 -17.50 -28.83 -8.63
CA ASN A 323 -17.91 -29.93 -9.50
C ASN A 323 -19.43 -30.04 -9.39
N GLN A 324 -20.16 -29.44 -10.32
CA GLN A 324 -21.52 -29.83 -10.62
C GLN A 324 -21.47 -31.20 -11.31
N THR A 325 -21.24 -32.24 -10.53
CA THR A 325 -21.79 -33.56 -10.82
C THR A 325 -23.11 -33.66 -10.09
N GLN A 326 -24.18 -33.19 -10.74
CA GLN A 326 -25.50 -33.74 -10.51
C GLN A 326 -25.42 -35.22 -10.90
N LEU A 327 -25.18 -36.07 -9.91
CA LEU A 327 -25.49 -37.49 -10.02
C LEU A 327 -27.02 -37.59 -10.03
N SER A 328 -27.56 -37.70 -11.24
CA SER A 328 -28.81 -38.40 -11.48
C SER A 328 -28.64 -39.83 -10.98
N LEU A 329 -29.35 -40.19 -9.92
CA LEU A 329 -29.70 -41.57 -9.65
C LEU A 329 -31.19 -41.60 -9.33
N GLU A 330 -31.94 -41.99 -10.35
CA GLU A 330 -33.23 -42.67 -10.22
C GLU A 330 -33.08 -43.82 -9.23
N PHE A 331 -33.98 -43.91 -8.25
CA PHE A 331 -34.93 -45.02 -8.05
C PHE A 331 -36.04 -44.58 -7.09
#